data_AF-A0A1Y0G2R5-F1
#
_entry.id   AF-A0A1Y0G2R5-F1
#
_cell.length_a   1.000
_cell.length_b   1.000
_cell.length_c   1.000
_cell.angle_alpha   90.00
_cell.angle_beta   90.00
_cell.angle_gamma   90.00
#
_symmetry.space_group_name_H-M   'P 1'
#
loop_
_entity.id
_entity.type
_entity.pdbx_description
1 polymer ?
#
loop_
_entity_poly.entity_id
_entity_poly.type
_entity_poly.pdbx_seq_one_letter_code
_entity_poly.pdbx_strand_id
1 'polypeptide(L)'
;MDKDRIIQELHKGAKSWNNWRKRHAVGDLNLDGVELTGMKFDDFDFSKVSMCNARITQCSFKHADLILANLQGAYLRDNDFSHAKLIAANLCGCNLSGSVLFFANMLTANTRNAKLENIDFRGHDISGFMLRDVSLAGSNLEGQQLARVDLTNSNLEGVNLQGADLTKALLVNAQLTNADLRSAVLVGAVFRSANVSGVDFSNMDLQETDFSGANLVNADLREANLTGTKFANANITGARLWKMTCTGWDISNIECHYAFWDKSGKEKTVYRQHEFERIFADAITIELRYPYRLIDQELATLPIFIDHLAAAHWGTILRLKSITDVAGGALVKFVVEEVGPHNPTELKLQLQDEAERIQLAQLALRRDAKLHVQLKEKIAAIREEFWPRLLELAADHEKQQVRNLTILFMDLKGFSKWADDELSEKLSLFRGLVKPILKKWEAGHPNMEGDSLRVTFKNVTVGLSCACMIRNVLTAAGFELRIGVELGEVSVVHNEVTGVPDLEGVAVSMAARLEAAAEPGEILASHKIYHYGKRSGLFKFVPRRVALKKGIGAIEEGDRVECFAVEAEKALSDLH
;
A
#
# COMPACT_ATOMS: atom_id res chain seq x y z
N MET A 1 34.23 47.75 2.99
CA MET A 1 34.10 48.62 4.19
C MET A 1 34.96 48.00 5.29
N ASP A 2 35.60 48.79 6.14
CA ASP A 2 36.49 48.25 7.18
C ASP A 2 35.69 47.45 8.23
N LYS A 3 36.17 46.23 8.55
CA LYS A 3 35.52 45.27 9.45
C LYS A 3 35.38 45.84 10.85
N ASP A 4 36.38 46.59 11.33
CA ASP A 4 36.36 47.20 12.66
C ASP A 4 35.25 48.24 12.79
N ARG A 5 34.98 48.99 11.72
CA ARG A 5 33.88 49.96 11.71
C ARG A 5 32.51 49.27 11.76
N ILE A 6 32.36 48.14 11.09
CA ILE A 6 31.13 47.34 11.14
C ILE A 6 30.92 46.81 12.56
N ILE A 7 31.97 46.31 13.21
CA ILE A 7 31.93 45.82 14.59
C ILE A 7 31.61 46.95 15.58
N GLN A 8 32.17 48.14 15.41
CA GLN A 8 31.83 49.29 16.25
C GLN A 8 30.34 49.68 16.12
N GLU A 9 29.75 49.57 14.93
CA GLU A 9 28.31 49.80 14.76
C GLU A 9 27.46 48.71 15.41
N LEU A 10 27.90 47.44 15.38
CA LEU A 10 27.24 46.33 16.10
C LEU A 10 27.11 46.62 17.60
N HIS A 11 28.18 47.13 18.22
CA HIS A 11 28.20 47.47 19.65
C HIS A 11 27.25 48.62 20.04
N LYS A 12 26.78 49.43 19.09
CA LYS A 12 25.81 50.51 19.34
C LYS A 12 24.36 50.02 19.42
N GLY A 13 24.10 48.74 19.15
CA GLY A 13 22.78 48.10 19.29
C GLY A 13 21.89 48.18 18.04
N ALA A 14 20.81 47.40 18.06
CA ALA A 14 19.94 47.13 16.89
C ALA A 14 19.42 48.38 16.19
N LYS A 15 18.95 49.39 16.96
CA LYS A 15 18.44 50.65 16.38
C LYS A 15 19.51 51.41 15.59
N SER A 16 20.73 51.47 16.12
CA SER A 16 21.84 52.13 15.43
C SER A 16 22.20 51.35 14.17
N TRP A 17 22.41 50.04 14.31
CA TRP A 17 22.73 49.13 13.22
C TRP A 17 21.72 49.20 12.07
N ASN A 18 20.44 49.03 12.37
CA ASN A 18 19.37 49.00 11.36
C ASN A 18 19.24 50.36 10.63
N ASN A 19 19.37 51.48 11.34
CA ASN A 19 19.35 52.81 10.72
C ASN A 19 20.61 53.08 9.88
N TRP A 20 21.76 52.65 10.38
CA TRP A 20 23.02 52.77 9.68
C TRP A 20 23.02 51.96 8.37
N ARG A 21 22.54 50.71 8.42
CA ARG A 21 22.37 49.83 7.25
C ARG A 21 21.52 50.47 6.16
N LYS A 22 20.36 51.04 6.52
CA LYS A 22 19.45 51.70 5.56
C LYS A 22 20.14 52.81 4.75
N ARG A 23 21.15 53.46 5.31
CA ARG A 23 21.89 54.58 4.68
C ARG A 23 23.15 54.15 3.94
N HIS A 24 23.71 52.98 4.25
CA HIS A 24 25.06 52.58 3.81
C HIS A 24 25.13 51.26 3.04
N ALA A 25 24.06 50.44 2.98
CA ALA A 25 24.13 49.08 2.47
C ALA A 25 23.18 48.80 1.29
N VAL A 26 23.65 49.11 0.07
CA VAL A 26 23.22 48.42 -1.17
C VAL A 26 24.29 47.39 -1.62
N GLY A 27 25.46 47.32 -0.97
CA GLY A 27 26.54 46.36 -1.26
C GLY A 27 26.85 45.38 -0.12
N ASP A 28 27.67 44.37 -0.43
CA ASP A 28 27.99 43.20 0.41
C ASP A 28 28.74 43.58 1.70
N LEU A 29 28.02 43.57 2.84
CA LEU A 29 28.61 43.69 4.17
C LEU A 29 29.32 42.38 4.51
N ASN A 30 30.63 42.46 4.78
CA ASN A 30 31.47 41.29 5.05
C ASN A 30 31.95 41.29 6.51
N LEU A 31 31.59 40.24 7.23
CA LEU A 31 31.98 39.86 8.58
C LEU A 31 32.56 38.42 8.60
N ASP A 32 33.13 37.97 7.49
CA ASP A 32 33.71 36.63 7.37
C ASP A 32 34.84 36.44 8.39
N GLY A 33 34.88 35.25 8.99
CA GLY A 33 35.86 34.89 10.03
C GLY A 33 35.80 35.79 11.27
N VAL A 34 34.70 36.51 11.52
CA VAL A 34 34.55 37.27 12.77
C VAL A 34 34.37 36.31 13.95
N GLU A 35 34.88 36.70 15.11
CA GLU A 35 34.65 35.99 16.37
C GLU A 35 33.75 36.84 17.27
N LEU A 36 32.58 36.32 17.62
CA LEU A 36 31.59 37.00 18.46
C LEU A 36 31.09 36.02 19.51
N THR A 37 31.09 36.43 20.78
CA THR A 37 30.65 35.55 21.87
C THR A 37 29.85 36.34 22.89
N GLY A 38 28.73 35.78 23.37
CA GLY A 38 27.94 36.39 24.45
C GLY A 38 27.18 37.66 24.07
N MET A 39 27.06 37.98 22.78
CA MET A 39 26.43 39.22 22.32
C MET A 39 24.92 39.09 22.12
N LYS A 40 24.20 40.20 22.27
CA LYS A 40 22.76 40.30 22.00
C LYS A 40 22.53 41.01 20.67
N PHE A 41 22.18 40.22 19.65
CA PHE A 41 21.81 40.68 18.32
C PHE A 41 20.30 40.59 18.05
N ASP A 42 19.50 40.74 19.10
CA ASP A 42 18.04 40.73 18.98
C ASP A 42 17.55 41.90 18.12
N ASP A 43 16.62 41.64 17.20
CA ASP A 43 16.06 42.60 16.23
C ASP A 43 17.06 43.20 15.21
N PHE A 44 18.25 42.62 15.05
CA PHE A 44 19.21 43.08 14.05
C PHE A 44 18.84 42.61 12.64
N ASP A 45 19.00 43.49 11.64
CA ASP A 45 18.92 43.14 10.23
C ASP A 45 20.31 42.76 9.66
N PHE A 46 20.59 41.47 9.61
CA PHE A 46 21.72 40.84 8.95
C PHE A 46 21.41 40.31 7.54
N SER A 47 20.31 40.74 6.93
CA SER A 47 19.93 40.24 5.61
C SER A 47 21.03 40.50 4.58
N LYS A 48 21.47 39.48 3.83
CA LYS A 48 22.56 39.56 2.84
C LYS A 48 23.95 39.93 3.42
N VAL A 49 24.14 39.81 4.74
CA VAL A 49 25.48 39.96 5.34
C VAL A 49 26.24 38.64 5.17
N SER A 50 27.51 38.73 4.79
CA SER A 50 28.42 37.58 4.76
C SER A 50 29.10 37.42 6.12
N MET A 51 29.02 36.21 6.67
CA MET A 51 29.60 35.76 7.92
C MET A 51 30.22 34.36 7.71
N CYS A 52 30.85 34.15 6.55
CA CYS A 52 31.46 32.87 6.19
C CYS A 52 32.56 32.52 7.18
N ASN A 53 32.59 31.25 7.62
CA ASN A 53 33.57 30.74 8.59
C ASN A 53 33.66 31.58 9.88
N ALA A 54 32.64 32.38 10.20
CA ALA A 54 32.58 33.12 11.45
C ALA A 54 32.41 32.17 12.63
N ARG A 55 32.95 32.55 13.79
CA ARG A 55 32.76 31.85 15.06
C ARG A 55 31.85 32.69 15.95
N ILE A 56 30.57 32.34 15.98
CA ILE A 56 29.56 33.05 16.75
C ILE A 56 28.94 32.07 17.73
N THR A 57 29.14 32.27 19.03
CA THR A 57 28.71 31.30 20.06
C THR A 57 28.07 32.01 21.24
N GLN A 58 27.08 31.39 21.88
CA GLN A 58 26.43 31.94 23.07
C GLN A 58 25.82 33.34 22.85
N CYS A 59 25.45 33.65 21.61
CA CYS A 59 24.81 34.90 21.22
C CYS A 59 23.29 34.73 21.10
N SER A 60 22.58 35.84 21.24
CA SER A 60 21.12 35.92 21.01
C SER A 60 20.86 36.59 19.66
N PHE A 61 20.01 35.99 18.84
CA PHE A 61 19.54 36.45 17.52
C PHE A 61 18.01 36.50 17.49
N LYS A 62 17.37 36.78 18.63
CA LYS A 62 15.91 36.73 18.70
C LYS A 62 15.30 37.75 17.75
N HIS A 63 14.34 37.32 16.94
CA HIS A 63 13.69 38.19 15.95
C HIS A 63 14.64 38.82 14.91
N ALA A 64 15.90 38.39 14.84
CA ALA A 64 16.86 38.92 13.87
C ALA A 64 16.50 38.49 12.45
N ASP A 65 16.73 39.38 11.49
CA ASP A 65 16.56 39.10 10.06
C ASP A 65 17.90 38.67 9.46
N LEU A 66 18.05 37.39 9.12
CA LEU A 66 19.21 36.80 8.45
C LEU A 66 18.86 36.34 7.02
N ILE A 67 17.90 37.01 6.38
CA ILE A 67 17.39 36.63 5.07
C ILE A 67 18.52 36.73 4.03
N LEU A 68 18.77 35.66 3.28
CA LEU A 68 19.87 35.58 2.31
C LEU A 68 21.27 35.85 2.92
N ALA A 69 21.43 35.74 4.24
CA ALA A 69 22.75 35.85 4.86
C ALA A 69 23.64 34.68 4.43
N ASN A 70 24.94 34.94 4.25
CA ASN A 70 25.90 33.90 3.91
C ASN A 70 26.63 33.45 5.18
N LEU A 71 26.24 32.29 5.72
CA LEU A 71 26.74 31.70 6.97
C LEU A 71 27.52 30.40 6.68
N GLN A 72 28.02 30.24 5.45
CA GLN A 72 28.71 29.04 5.02
C GLN A 72 29.89 28.72 5.94
N GLY A 73 29.96 27.48 6.43
CA GLY A 73 31.03 27.02 7.31
C GLY A 73 31.08 27.70 8.68
N ALA A 74 30.09 28.55 9.03
CA ALA A 74 30.10 29.27 10.29
C ALA A 74 29.89 28.31 11.48
N TYR A 75 30.60 28.56 12.57
CA TYR A 75 30.43 27.88 13.84
C TYR A 75 29.42 28.66 14.69
N LEU A 76 28.18 28.18 14.71
CA LEU A 76 26.98 28.83 15.27
C LEU A 76 26.41 28.05 16.46
N ARG A 77 27.27 27.36 17.22
CA ARG A 77 26.86 26.48 18.32
C ARG A 77 26.32 27.27 19.51
N ASP A 78 25.34 26.69 20.20
CA ASP A 78 24.77 27.22 21.46
C ASP A 78 24.27 28.68 21.34
N ASN A 79 23.70 29.06 20.19
CA ASN A 79 23.06 30.37 19.99
C ASN A 79 21.55 30.28 20.12
N ASP A 80 20.89 31.41 20.37
CA ASP A 80 19.44 31.52 20.40
C ASP A 80 18.92 32.24 19.14
N PHE A 81 18.36 31.48 18.20
CA PHE A 81 17.74 31.97 16.96
C PHE A 81 16.20 32.01 17.06
N SER A 82 15.64 32.07 18.27
CA SER A 82 14.18 32.06 18.43
C SER A 82 13.52 33.18 17.63
N HIS A 83 12.53 32.85 16.81
CA HIS A 83 11.83 33.77 15.90
C HIS A 83 12.70 34.47 14.84
N ALA A 84 13.96 34.06 14.65
CA ALA A 84 14.83 34.63 13.61
C ALA A 84 14.35 34.23 12.20
N LYS A 85 14.62 35.08 11.21
CA LYS A 85 14.34 34.79 9.80
C LYS A 85 15.61 34.39 9.07
N LEU A 86 15.81 33.09 8.87
CA LEU A 86 16.91 32.47 8.13
C LEU A 86 16.49 32.07 6.69
N ILE A 87 15.49 32.76 6.14
CA ILE A 87 14.90 32.44 4.83
C ILE A 87 15.97 32.57 3.74
N ALA A 88 16.14 31.52 2.95
CA ALA A 88 17.16 31.42 1.90
C ALA A 88 18.60 31.73 2.38
N ALA A 89 18.89 31.61 3.68
CA ALA A 89 20.25 31.75 4.19
C ALA A 89 21.12 30.58 3.71
N ASN A 90 22.39 30.86 3.42
CA ASN A 90 23.37 29.82 3.11
C ASN A 90 23.97 29.27 4.40
N LEU A 91 23.43 28.14 4.87
CA LEU A 91 23.87 27.42 6.07
C LEU A 91 24.75 26.21 5.72
N CYS A 92 25.27 26.14 4.49
CA CYS A 92 26.04 25.01 4.01
C CYS A 92 27.29 24.78 4.89
N GLY A 93 27.43 23.57 5.43
CA GLY A 93 28.58 23.22 6.29
C GLY A 93 28.64 23.93 7.64
N CYS A 94 27.60 24.67 8.04
CA CYS A 94 27.61 25.36 9.34
C CYS A 94 27.36 24.38 10.50
N ASN A 95 27.70 24.82 11.71
CA ASN A 95 27.40 24.06 12.93
C ASN A 95 26.44 24.83 13.83
N LEU A 96 25.17 24.43 13.87
CA LEU A 96 24.10 24.97 14.71
C LEU A 96 23.81 24.06 15.92
N SER A 97 24.67 23.09 16.21
CA SER A 97 24.37 22.08 17.25
C SER A 97 24.08 22.74 18.61
N GLY A 98 23.07 22.24 19.31
CA GLY A 98 22.65 22.78 20.62
C GLY A 98 22.03 24.19 20.57
N SER A 99 21.89 24.81 19.40
CA SER A 99 21.23 26.11 19.26
C SER A 99 19.72 25.98 19.42
N VAL A 100 19.12 27.06 19.92
CA VAL A 100 17.67 27.17 20.08
C VAL A 100 17.07 27.76 18.81
N LEU A 101 16.19 27.02 18.14
CA LEU A 101 15.57 27.45 16.88
C LEU A 101 14.05 27.70 16.99
N PHE A 102 13.49 27.85 18.21
CA PHE A 102 12.05 28.00 18.42
C PHE A 102 11.41 29.03 17.49
N PHE A 103 10.50 28.58 16.61
CA PHE A 103 9.81 29.42 15.61
C PHE A 103 10.75 30.16 14.64
N ALA A 104 12.00 29.74 14.50
CA ALA A 104 12.88 30.25 13.46
C ALA A 104 12.35 29.85 12.08
N ASN A 105 12.34 30.80 11.16
CA ASN A 105 11.92 30.55 9.78
C ASN A 105 13.14 30.28 8.92
N MET A 106 13.36 29.00 8.58
CA MET A 106 14.44 28.55 7.69
C MET A 106 13.89 28.07 6.34
N LEU A 107 12.74 28.60 5.90
CA LEU A 107 12.18 28.29 4.60
C LEU A 107 13.25 28.48 3.50
N THR A 108 13.47 27.44 2.70
CA THR A 108 14.47 27.37 1.62
C THR A 108 15.92 27.62 2.01
N ALA A 109 16.26 27.56 3.30
CA ALA A 109 17.66 27.64 3.74
C ALA A 109 18.46 26.45 3.20
N ASN A 110 19.68 26.71 2.73
CA ASN A 110 20.59 25.65 2.27
C ASN A 110 21.33 25.06 3.46
N THR A 111 20.84 23.94 3.99
CA THR A 111 21.42 23.24 5.14
C THR A 111 22.32 22.06 4.76
N ARG A 112 22.70 21.88 3.49
CA ARG A 112 23.56 20.77 3.08
C ARG A 112 24.86 20.73 3.91
N ASN A 113 25.26 19.56 4.40
CA ASN A 113 26.43 19.39 5.28
C ASN A 113 26.36 20.15 6.61
N ALA A 114 25.21 20.73 6.98
CA ALA A 114 25.07 21.42 8.26
C ALA A 114 24.93 20.41 9.41
N LYS A 115 25.41 20.82 10.59
CA LYS A 115 25.16 20.12 11.85
C LYS A 115 24.02 20.79 12.61
N LEU A 116 22.88 20.14 12.63
CA LEU A 116 21.65 20.50 13.34
C LEU A 116 21.40 19.51 14.50
N GLU A 117 22.46 19.18 15.24
CA GLU A 117 22.45 18.13 16.26
C GLU A 117 21.92 18.63 17.61
N ASN A 118 21.20 17.79 18.33
CA ASN A 118 20.61 18.10 19.64
C ASN A 118 19.71 19.36 19.62
N ILE A 119 18.89 19.50 18.56
CA ILE A 119 17.94 20.60 18.39
C ILE A 119 16.51 20.09 18.54
N ASP A 120 15.66 20.86 19.20
CA ASP A 120 14.22 20.59 19.28
C ASP A 120 13.47 21.21 18.10
N PHE A 121 13.04 20.38 17.14
CA PHE A 121 12.26 20.76 15.98
C PHE A 121 10.75 20.54 16.15
N ARG A 122 10.27 20.18 17.35
CA ARG A 122 8.82 20.01 17.57
C ARG A 122 8.05 21.28 17.20
N GLY A 123 6.99 21.12 16.42
CA GLY A 123 6.13 22.22 15.98
C GLY A 123 6.78 23.17 14.95
N HIS A 124 7.97 22.86 14.43
CA HIS A 124 8.60 23.65 13.37
C HIS A 124 8.15 23.17 12.00
N ASP A 125 7.95 24.10 11.06
CA ASP A 125 7.79 23.72 9.66
C ASP A 125 9.18 23.50 9.03
N ILE A 126 9.61 22.23 8.98
CA ILE A 126 10.87 21.83 8.34
C ILE A 126 10.66 21.24 6.94
N SER A 127 9.43 21.31 6.40
CA SER A 127 9.09 20.70 5.09
C SER A 127 9.90 21.29 3.93
N GLY A 128 10.34 22.54 4.07
CA GLY A 128 11.16 23.25 3.08
C GLY A 128 12.67 23.17 3.30
N PHE A 129 13.16 22.38 4.26
CA PHE A 129 14.60 22.30 4.57
C PHE A 129 15.30 21.38 3.58
N MET A 130 16.53 21.74 3.18
CA MET A 130 17.38 20.84 2.40
C MET A 130 18.09 19.85 3.33
N LEU A 131 17.42 18.76 3.69
CA LEU A 131 17.88 17.79 4.69
C LEU A 131 18.80 16.69 4.16
N ARG A 132 19.37 16.86 2.97
CA ARG A 132 20.34 15.96 2.37
C ARG A 132 21.75 16.23 2.91
N ASP A 133 22.48 15.16 3.22
CA ASP A 133 23.83 15.22 3.77
C ASP A 133 23.89 16.01 5.11
N VAL A 134 22.81 16.01 5.91
CA VAL A 134 22.70 16.79 7.16
C VAL A 134 22.93 15.89 8.37
N SER A 135 23.49 16.45 9.45
CA SER A 135 23.48 15.79 10.77
C SER A 135 22.34 16.33 11.63
N LEU A 136 21.38 15.48 11.96
CA LEU A 136 20.29 15.72 12.93
C LEU A 136 20.44 14.80 14.16
N ALA A 137 21.66 14.32 14.43
CA ALA A 137 21.90 13.39 15.53
C ALA A 137 21.41 13.96 16.88
N GLY A 138 20.69 13.13 17.64
CA GLY A 138 20.09 13.49 18.93
C GLY A 138 19.00 14.56 18.86
N SER A 139 18.58 15.01 17.68
CA SER A 139 17.53 16.04 17.55
C SER A 139 16.13 15.47 17.72
N ASN A 140 15.19 16.33 18.10
CA ASN A 140 13.79 15.96 18.30
C ASN A 140 12.93 16.40 17.10
N LEU A 141 12.49 15.43 16.31
CA LEU A 141 11.61 15.56 15.15
C LEU A 141 10.25 14.86 15.37
N GLU A 142 9.84 14.70 16.63
CA GLU A 142 8.55 14.11 17.01
C GLU A 142 7.38 14.79 16.29
N GLY A 143 6.53 13.98 15.64
CA GLY A 143 5.31 14.42 14.95
C GLY A 143 5.52 15.21 13.64
N GLN A 144 6.76 15.32 13.15
CA GLN A 144 7.06 16.14 11.98
C GLN A 144 6.50 15.54 10.67
N GLN A 145 6.10 16.43 9.76
CA GLN A 145 5.61 16.08 8.43
C GLN A 145 6.79 16.00 7.45
N LEU A 146 7.35 14.80 7.28
CA LEU A 146 8.54 14.52 6.47
C LEU A 146 8.25 13.66 5.24
N ALA A 147 6.98 13.59 4.81
CA ALA A 147 6.59 12.84 3.64
C ALA A 147 7.35 13.31 2.39
N ARG A 148 7.97 12.38 1.66
CA ARG A 148 8.76 12.62 0.44
C ARG A 148 10.00 13.51 0.62
N VAL A 149 10.43 13.75 1.85
CA VAL A 149 11.66 14.50 2.12
C VAL A 149 12.89 13.66 1.73
N ASP A 150 13.93 14.33 1.21
CA ASP A 150 15.24 13.73 0.94
C ASP A 150 16.18 13.87 2.14
N LEU A 151 16.41 12.77 2.83
CA LEU A 151 17.34 12.55 3.96
C LEU A 151 18.54 11.68 3.52
N THR A 152 18.85 11.63 2.23
CA THR A 152 19.97 10.84 1.71
C THR A 152 21.30 11.26 2.35
N ASN A 153 22.09 10.26 2.76
CA ASN A 153 23.38 10.38 3.46
C ASN A 153 23.32 11.12 4.81
N SER A 154 22.14 11.35 5.37
CA SER A 154 22.01 12.12 6.62
C SER A 154 22.35 11.28 7.86
N ASN A 155 22.95 11.93 8.86
CA ASN A 155 23.16 11.34 10.17
C ASN A 155 21.95 11.62 11.07
N LEU A 156 21.23 10.56 11.41
CA LEU A 156 20.02 10.55 12.23
C LEU A 156 20.24 9.68 13.49
N GLU A 157 21.48 9.49 13.92
CA GLU A 157 21.80 8.69 15.10
C GLU A 157 21.11 9.25 16.34
N GLY A 158 20.39 8.40 17.08
CA GLY A 158 19.68 8.80 18.30
C GLY A 158 18.57 9.83 18.10
N VAL A 159 18.13 10.09 16.86
CA VAL A 159 17.08 11.05 16.57
C VAL A 159 15.73 10.59 17.12
N ASN A 160 14.90 11.50 17.63
CA ASN A 160 13.51 11.19 17.95
C ASN A 160 12.61 11.51 16.76
N LEU A 161 12.05 10.50 16.12
CA LEU A 161 11.09 10.58 15.01
C LEU A 161 9.73 9.98 15.39
N GLN A 162 9.42 9.90 16.70
CA GLN A 162 8.16 9.34 17.16
C GLN A 162 6.96 10.07 16.51
N GLY A 163 6.05 9.30 15.91
CA GLY A 163 4.86 9.84 15.26
C GLY A 163 5.11 10.69 14.00
N ALA A 164 6.36 10.77 13.49
CA ALA A 164 6.65 11.50 12.26
C ALA A 164 6.06 10.81 11.03
N ASP A 165 5.61 11.59 10.04
CA ASP A 165 5.21 11.06 8.74
C ASP A 165 6.43 11.03 7.81
N LEU A 166 6.95 9.83 7.53
CA LEU A 166 8.08 9.57 6.62
C LEU A 166 7.60 8.86 5.34
N THR A 167 6.30 8.96 4.99
CA THR A 167 5.73 8.34 3.81
C THR A 167 6.54 8.69 2.56
N LYS A 168 7.09 7.69 1.89
CA LYS A 168 7.92 7.85 0.68
C LYS A 168 9.14 8.76 0.85
N ALA A 169 9.63 8.96 2.07
CA ALA A 169 10.88 9.67 2.32
C ALA A 169 12.08 8.89 1.78
N LEU A 170 13.13 9.60 1.35
CA LEU A 170 14.37 9.02 0.87
C LEU A 170 15.42 9.04 1.99
N LEU A 171 15.77 7.89 2.52
CA LEU A 171 16.77 7.69 3.59
C LEU A 171 17.97 6.87 3.09
N VAL A 172 18.34 7.04 1.82
CA VAL A 172 19.42 6.26 1.19
C VAL A 172 20.75 6.56 1.90
N ASN A 173 21.48 5.52 2.32
CA ASN A 173 22.71 5.60 3.12
C ASN A 173 22.59 6.33 4.47
N ALA A 174 21.37 6.62 4.95
CA ALA A 174 21.18 7.33 6.21
C ALA A 174 21.64 6.49 7.42
N GLN A 175 22.13 7.15 8.46
CA GLN A 175 22.53 6.50 9.71
C GLN A 175 21.46 6.71 10.77
N LEU A 176 20.71 5.68 11.13
CA LEU A 176 19.58 5.72 12.07
C LEU A 176 19.81 4.83 13.31
N THR A 177 21.06 4.48 13.63
CA THR A 177 21.36 3.70 14.85
C THR A 177 20.76 4.41 16.07
N ASN A 178 20.05 3.66 16.92
CA ASN A 178 19.36 4.19 18.10
C ASN A 178 18.28 5.26 17.83
N ALA A 179 17.82 5.44 16.59
CA ALA A 179 16.69 6.33 16.30
C ALA A 179 15.40 5.79 16.91
N ASP A 180 14.57 6.69 17.45
CA ASP A 180 13.23 6.37 17.94
C ASP A 180 12.20 6.62 16.83
N LEU A 181 11.74 5.56 16.19
CA LEU A 181 10.75 5.60 15.12
C LEU A 181 9.35 5.16 15.58
N ARG A 182 9.12 4.99 16.89
CA ARG A 182 7.83 4.46 17.39
C ARG A 182 6.66 5.28 16.87
N SER A 183 5.64 4.61 16.36
CA SER A 183 4.44 5.23 15.77
C SER A 183 4.68 6.12 14.52
N ALA A 184 5.89 6.15 13.95
CA ALA A 184 6.13 6.84 12.69
C ALA A 184 5.43 6.13 11.51
N VAL A 185 5.09 6.89 10.47
CA VAL A 185 4.50 6.35 9.23
C VAL A 185 5.59 6.16 8.19
N LEU A 186 5.87 4.91 7.79
CA LEU A 186 7.01 4.54 6.95
C LEU A 186 6.64 3.93 5.60
N VAL A 187 5.36 3.95 5.25
CA VAL A 187 4.83 3.32 4.02
C VAL A 187 5.55 3.86 2.78
N GLY A 188 6.16 2.95 2.02
CA GLY A 188 6.92 3.27 0.81
C GLY A 188 8.21 4.07 1.01
N ALA A 189 8.69 4.25 2.26
CA ALA A 189 9.98 4.90 2.53
C ALA A 189 11.16 4.10 1.96
N VAL A 190 12.26 4.79 1.64
CA VAL A 190 13.43 4.19 0.96
C VAL A 190 14.66 4.25 1.85
N PHE A 191 14.98 3.14 2.52
CA PHE A 191 16.14 2.95 3.41
C PHE A 191 17.31 2.23 2.73
N ARG A 192 17.46 2.35 1.42
CA ARG A 192 18.52 1.63 0.69
C ARG A 192 19.90 1.91 1.27
N SER A 193 20.65 0.85 1.60
CA SER A 193 21.98 0.95 2.22
C SER A 193 22.02 1.76 3.53
N ALA A 194 20.88 1.99 4.17
CA ALA A 194 20.80 2.69 5.45
C ALA A 194 21.27 1.78 6.60
N ASN A 195 21.72 2.39 7.69
CA ASN A 195 21.98 1.69 8.94
C ASN A 195 20.83 1.93 9.91
N VAL A 196 19.98 0.93 10.09
CA VAL A 196 18.85 0.91 11.03
C VAL A 196 19.06 -0.20 12.09
N SER A 197 20.32 -0.50 12.41
CA SER A 197 20.65 -1.53 13.40
C SER A 197 20.10 -1.16 14.78
N GLY A 198 19.52 -2.17 15.45
CA GLY A 198 18.90 -2.03 16.77
C GLY A 198 17.62 -1.19 16.83
N VAL A 199 17.10 -0.70 15.69
CA VAL A 199 15.87 0.10 15.66
C VAL A 199 14.66 -0.75 16.00
N ASP A 200 13.73 -0.16 16.76
CA ASP A 200 12.43 -0.76 17.07
C ASP A 200 11.41 -0.42 15.99
N PHE A 201 11.11 -1.41 15.14
CA PHE A 201 10.05 -1.38 14.13
C PHE A 201 8.81 -2.19 14.55
N SER A 202 8.69 -2.56 15.83
CA SER A 202 7.62 -3.45 16.27
C SER A 202 6.24 -2.80 16.09
N ASN A 203 5.26 -3.58 15.63
CA ASN A 203 3.88 -3.16 15.35
C ASN A 203 3.76 -2.06 14.26
N MET A 204 4.79 -1.82 13.46
CA MET A 204 4.76 -0.77 12.43
C MET A 204 4.22 -1.29 11.10
N ASP A 205 3.60 -0.38 10.33
CA ASP A 205 3.25 -0.62 8.94
C ASP A 205 4.43 -0.24 8.02
N LEU A 206 5.11 -1.24 7.48
CA LEU A 206 6.28 -1.13 6.61
C LEU A 206 5.98 -1.58 5.18
N GLN A 207 4.70 -1.51 4.79
CA GLN A 207 4.26 -1.81 3.44
C GLN A 207 5.06 -1.05 2.38
N GLU A 208 5.51 -1.77 1.36
CA GLU A 208 6.27 -1.24 0.22
C GLU A 208 7.58 -0.50 0.58
N THR A 209 8.04 -0.58 1.84
CA THR A 209 9.30 0.03 2.26
C THR A 209 10.48 -0.68 1.58
N ASP A 210 11.51 0.06 1.21
CA ASP A 210 12.70 -0.46 0.53
C ASP A 210 13.94 -0.41 1.45
N PHE A 211 14.26 -1.56 2.06
CA PHE A 211 15.46 -1.79 2.87
C PHE A 211 16.59 -2.47 2.08
N SER A 212 16.61 -2.39 0.74
CA SER A 212 17.63 -3.08 -0.05
C SER A 212 19.05 -2.63 0.33
N GLY A 213 19.93 -3.57 0.67
CA GLY A 213 21.29 -3.30 1.14
C GLY A 213 21.40 -2.72 2.55
N ALA A 214 20.28 -2.54 3.27
CA ALA A 214 20.29 -1.93 4.59
C ALA A 214 20.86 -2.87 5.66
N ASN A 215 21.42 -2.27 6.71
CA ASN A 215 21.82 -2.97 7.93
C ASN A 215 20.69 -2.88 8.97
N LEU A 216 20.00 -4.00 9.21
CA LEU A 216 18.95 -4.19 10.22
C LEU A 216 19.42 -5.13 11.34
N VAL A 217 20.72 -5.24 11.58
CA VAL A 217 21.25 -6.11 12.65
C VAL A 217 20.59 -5.76 13.99
N ASN A 218 20.06 -6.78 14.67
CA ASN A 218 19.32 -6.66 15.93
C ASN A 218 18.06 -5.77 15.90
N ALA A 219 17.51 -5.44 14.72
CA ALA A 219 16.27 -4.68 14.64
C ALA A 219 15.06 -5.49 15.18
N ASP A 220 14.09 -4.79 15.76
CA ASP A 220 12.86 -5.40 16.26
C ASP A 220 11.74 -5.26 15.23
N LEU A 221 11.36 -6.36 14.57
CA LEU A 221 10.31 -6.40 13.54
C LEU A 221 9.07 -7.17 14.03
N ARG A 222 8.92 -7.35 15.35
CA ARG A 222 7.79 -8.11 15.90
C ARG A 222 6.47 -7.45 15.56
N GLU A 223 5.50 -8.24 15.09
CA GLU A 223 4.17 -7.76 14.69
C GLU A 223 4.18 -6.69 13.58
N ALA A 224 5.28 -6.51 12.87
CA ALA A 224 5.37 -5.55 11.77
C ALA A 224 4.71 -6.08 10.49
N ASN A 225 4.11 -5.18 9.70
CA ASN A 225 3.58 -5.51 8.39
C ASN A 225 4.63 -5.29 7.31
N LEU A 226 5.22 -6.37 6.78
CA LEU A 226 6.28 -6.33 5.75
C LEU A 226 5.77 -6.68 4.35
N THR A 227 4.47 -6.45 4.10
CA THR A 227 3.87 -6.77 2.80
C THR A 227 4.52 -5.92 1.70
N GLY A 228 5.06 -6.59 0.68
CA GLY A 228 5.75 -5.94 -0.45
C GLY A 228 7.08 -5.24 -0.09
N THR A 229 7.59 -5.42 1.13
CA THR A 229 8.86 -4.82 1.58
C THR A 229 10.05 -5.44 0.83
N LYS A 230 11.06 -4.63 0.52
CA LYS A 230 12.28 -5.09 -0.17
C LYS A 230 13.45 -5.17 0.80
N PHE A 231 14.04 -6.35 0.92
CA PHE A 231 15.22 -6.68 1.72
C PHE A 231 16.38 -7.22 0.88
N ALA A 232 16.38 -6.98 -0.44
CA ALA A 232 17.42 -7.48 -1.32
C ALA A 232 18.82 -7.03 -0.83
N ASN A 233 19.74 -7.96 -0.58
CA ASN A 233 21.08 -7.73 -0.03
C ASN A 233 21.11 -7.09 1.38
N ALA A 234 19.99 -7.07 2.12
CA ALA A 234 19.95 -6.52 3.48
C ALA A 234 20.55 -7.51 4.49
N ASN A 235 21.03 -6.98 5.63
CA ASN A 235 21.48 -7.80 6.77
C ASN A 235 20.47 -7.71 7.92
N ILE A 236 19.80 -8.81 8.22
CA ILE A 236 18.80 -8.91 9.31
C ILE A 236 19.31 -9.80 10.47
N THR A 237 20.62 -9.99 10.58
CA THR A 237 21.19 -10.86 11.62
C THR A 237 20.80 -10.38 13.02
N GLY A 238 20.20 -11.26 13.80
CA GLY A 238 19.69 -10.97 15.14
C GLY A 238 18.35 -10.25 15.18
N ALA A 239 17.66 -10.08 14.06
CA ALA A 239 16.34 -9.47 14.03
C ALA A 239 15.31 -10.32 14.79
N ARG A 240 14.33 -9.65 15.39
CA ARG A 240 13.16 -10.28 16.03
C ARG A 240 11.99 -10.28 15.07
N LEU A 241 11.52 -11.46 14.69
CA LEU A 241 10.57 -11.66 13.58
C LEU A 241 9.21 -12.23 14.03
N TRP A 242 8.95 -12.29 15.35
CA TRP A 242 7.72 -12.88 15.87
C TRP A 242 6.47 -12.18 15.31
N LYS A 243 5.62 -12.96 14.63
CA LYS A 243 4.29 -12.55 14.14
C LYS A 243 4.32 -11.39 13.12
N MET A 244 5.40 -11.26 12.36
CA MET A 244 5.43 -10.36 11.19
C MET A 244 4.61 -10.93 10.03
N THR A 245 4.13 -10.09 9.12
CA THR A 245 3.55 -10.52 7.84
C THR A 245 4.55 -10.30 6.71
N CYS A 246 4.71 -11.25 5.79
CA CYS A 246 5.78 -11.24 4.79
C CYS A 246 5.31 -11.40 3.33
N THR A 247 4.02 -11.17 3.07
CA THR A 247 3.43 -11.42 1.75
C THR A 247 4.09 -10.55 0.67
N GLY A 248 4.67 -11.19 -0.34
CA GLY A 248 5.27 -10.49 -1.49
C GLY A 248 6.55 -9.71 -1.18
N TRP A 249 7.20 -9.93 -0.04
CA TRP A 249 8.50 -9.34 0.23
C TRP A 249 9.58 -9.87 -0.74
N ASP A 250 10.65 -9.11 -0.96
CA ASP A 250 11.83 -9.53 -1.72
C ASP A 250 13.00 -9.71 -0.76
N ILE A 251 13.57 -10.91 -0.69
CA ILE A 251 14.69 -11.26 0.22
C ILE A 251 15.91 -11.76 -0.55
N SER A 252 16.04 -11.38 -1.83
CA SER A 252 17.15 -11.82 -2.69
C SER A 252 18.51 -11.50 -2.07
N ASN A 253 19.39 -12.48 -1.90
CA ASN A 253 20.70 -12.36 -1.23
C ASN A 253 20.64 -11.79 0.20
N ILE A 254 19.54 -11.98 0.94
CA ILE A 254 19.45 -11.52 2.33
C ILE A 254 20.49 -12.23 3.21
N GLU A 255 21.15 -11.47 4.09
CA GLU A 255 22.06 -12.01 5.10
C GLU A 255 21.30 -12.18 6.43
N CYS A 256 21.21 -13.43 6.90
CA CYS A 256 20.62 -13.75 8.20
C CYS A 256 21.38 -14.93 8.82
N HIS A 257 22.25 -14.67 9.79
CA HIS A 257 22.96 -15.75 10.51
C HIS A 257 22.14 -16.34 11.66
N TYR A 258 21.26 -15.54 12.26
CA TYR A 258 20.31 -15.99 13.26
C TYR A 258 19.16 -14.99 13.37
N ALA A 259 17.99 -15.44 13.83
CA ALA A 259 16.84 -14.59 14.14
C ALA A 259 16.08 -15.15 15.35
N PHE A 260 15.17 -14.33 15.89
CA PHE A 260 14.31 -14.71 17.01
C PHE A 260 12.85 -14.78 16.55
N TRP A 261 12.21 -15.92 16.82
CA TRP A 261 10.82 -16.17 16.45
C TRP A 261 9.87 -16.12 17.63
N ASP A 262 10.36 -15.88 18.85
CA ASP A 262 9.54 -15.82 20.04
C ASP A 262 9.24 -14.37 20.46
N LYS A 263 8.13 -14.19 21.18
CA LYS A 263 7.72 -12.86 21.67
C LYS A 263 8.79 -12.21 22.55
N SER A 264 9.56 -12.99 23.31
CA SER A 264 10.57 -12.47 24.25
C SER A 264 11.91 -12.12 23.58
N GLY A 265 12.13 -12.56 22.34
CA GLY A 265 13.37 -12.33 21.60
C GLY A 265 14.57 -13.06 22.22
N LYS A 266 14.35 -14.26 22.76
CA LYS A 266 15.37 -15.05 23.48
C LYS A 266 15.70 -16.38 22.80
N GLU A 267 14.75 -16.96 22.09
CA GLU A 267 14.93 -18.24 21.40
C GLU A 267 15.60 -18.00 20.06
N LYS A 268 16.91 -18.25 20.04
CA LYS A 268 17.78 -18.01 18.89
C LYS A 268 17.70 -19.17 17.91
N THR A 269 17.20 -18.92 16.71
CA THR A 269 17.31 -19.84 15.57
C THR A 269 18.53 -19.45 14.74
N VAL A 270 19.45 -20.39 14.53
CA VAL A 270 20.68 -20.17 13.74
C VAL A 270 20.48 -20.70 12.33
N TYR A 271 20.97 -19.94 11.34
CA TYR A 271 20.90 -20.30 9.93
C TYR A 271 22.30 -20.46 9.35
N ARG A 272 22.45 -21.43 8.46
CA ARG A 272 23.60 -21.52 7.57
C ARG A 272 23.51 -20.45 6.49
N GLN A 273 24.62 -20.22 5.80
CA GLN A 273 24.66 -19.29 4.67
C GLN A 273 23.56 -19.61 3.65
N HIS A 274 22.78 -18.59 3.25
CA HIS A 274 21.62 -18.66 2.34
C HIS A 274 20.46 -19.57 2.80
N GLU A 275 20.50 -20.14 4.00
CA GLU A 275 19.44 -21.04 4.46
C GLU A 275 18.12 -20.31 4.72
N PHE A 276 18.19 -19.11 5.31
CA PHE A 276 17.03 -18.26 5.54
C PHE A 276 16.32 -17.94 4.22
N GLU A 277 17.06 -17.43 3.24
CA GLU A 277 16.55 -17.10 1.90
C GLU A 277 15.90 -18.33 1.24
N ARG A 278 16.60 -19.46 1.24
CA ARG A 278 16.11 -20.71 0.64
C ARG A 278 14.79 -21.19 1.26
N ILE A 279 14.66 -21.12 2.59
CA ILE A 279 13.44 -21.54 3.29
C ILE A 279 12.21 -20.75 2.83
N PHE A 280 12.37 -19.44 2.64
CA PHE A 280 11.29 -18.55 2.20
C PHE A 280 11.10 -18.55 0.68
N ALA A 281 12.15 -18.83 -0.11
CA ALA A 281 12.08 -18.93 -1.56
C ALA A 281 11.42 -20.24 -2.03
N ASP A 282 11.74 -21.38 -1.41
CA ASP A 282 11.24 -22.69 -1.83
C ASP A 282 9.74 -22.88 -1.50
N ALA A 283 9.19 -22.02 -0.65
CA ALA A 283 7.88 -22.11 0.00
C ALA A 283 7.70 -23.43 0.76
N ILE A 284 7.23 -23.37 2.01
CA ILE A 284 7.00 -24.60 2.78
C ILE A 284 5.92 -25.42 2.07
N THR A 285 6.32 -26.58 1.56
CA THR A 285 5.42 -27.51 0.85
C THR A 285 5.21 -28.75 1.71
N ILE A 286 3.95 -29.12 1.91
CA ILE A 286 3.52 -30.35 2.59
C ILE A 286 3.06 -31.34 1.52
N GLU A 287 3.60 -32.54 1.54
CA GLU A 287 3.32 -33.57 0.53
C GLU A 287 2.68 -34.79 1.17
N LEU A 288 1.50 -35.18 0.68
CA LEU A 288 0.79 -36.38 1.11
C LEU A 288 0.65 -37.37 -0.05
N ARG A 289 1.15 -38.58 0.14
CA ARG A 289 1.09 -39.66 -0.85
C ARG A 289 0.00 -40.66 -0.51
N TYR A 290 -1.04 -40.70 -1.32
CA TYR A 290 -2.12 -41.66 -1.21
C TYR A 290 -1.78 -42.90 -2.06
N PRO A 291 -1.95 -44.13 -1.53
CA PRO A 291 -1.67 -45.37 -2.25
C PRO A 291 -2.72 -45.71 -3.34
N TYR A 292 -3.73 -44.87 -3.51
CA TYR A 292 -4.80 -45.02 -4.49
C TYR A 292 -5.16 -43.65 -5.08
N ARG A 293 -5.95 -43.65 -6.15
CA ARG A 293 -6.60 -42.43 -6.63
C ARG A 293 -7.57 -41.90 -5.57
N LEU A 294 -7.61 -40.58 -5.44
CA LEU A 294 -8.54 -39.89 -4.53
C LEU A 294 -9.98 -40.10 -5.01
N ILE A 295 -10.89 -40.41 -4.08
CA ILE A 295 -12.33 -40.48 -4.35
C ILE A 295 -13.01 -39.12 -4.08
N ASP A 296 -14.23 -38.93 -4.59
CA ASP A 296 -14.97 -37.66 -4.48
C ASP A 296 -15.10 -37.15 -3.04
N GLN A 297 -15.25 -38.05 -2.07
CA GLN A 297 -15.29 -37.70 -0.66
C GLN A 297 -13.95 -37.15 -0.14
N GLU A 298 -12.83 -37.78 -0.52
CA GLU A 298 -11.49 -37.32 -0.12
C GLU A 298 -11.21 -35.94 -0.72
N LEU A 299 -11.56 -35.74 -2.01
CA LEU A 299 -11.47 -34.44 -2.69
C LEU A 299 -12.33 -33.38 -2.01
N ALA A 300 -13.58 -33.72 -1.66
CA ALA A 300 -14.51 -32.80 -1.00
C ALA A 300 -14.06 -32.39 0.41
N THR A 301 -13.24 -33.21 1.08
CA THR A 301 -12.72 -32.90 2.43
C THR A 301 -11.41 -32.12 2.45
N LEU A 302 -10.73 -31.94 1.31
CA LEU A 302 -9.45 -31.21 1.24
C LEU A 302 -9.53 -29.76 1.77
N PRO A 303 -10.60 -28.97 1.52
CA PRO A 303 -10.72 -27.64 2.12
C PRO A 303 -10.75 -27.69 3.65
N ILE A 304 -11.54 -28.60 4.23
CA ILE A 304 -11.63 -28.78 5.69
C ILE A 304 -10.27 -29.23 6.26
N PHE A 305 -9.55 -30.08 5.52
CA PHE A 305 -8.22 -30.52 5.90
C PHE A 305 -7.22 -29.35 5.94
N ILE A 306 -7.26 -28.46 4.95
CA ILE A 306 -6.46 -27.23 4.91
C ILE A 306 -6.80 -26.35 6.11
N ASP A 307 -8.09 -26.12 6.37
CA ASP A 307 -8.57 -25.30 7.50
C ASP A 307 -8.12 -25.89 8.85
N HIS A 308 -8.14 -27.22 9.01
CA HIS A 308 -7.64 -27.89 10.22
C HIS A 308 -6.15 -27.67 10.42
N LEU A 309 -5.34 -27.86 9.37
CA LEU A 309 -3.89 -27.64 9.44
C LEU A 309 -3.56 -26.17 9.76
N ALA A 310 -4.29 -25.23 9.17
CA ALA A 310 -4.14 -23.80 9.47
C ALA A 310 -4.58 -23.48 10.91
N ALA A 311 -5.68 -24.08 11.40
CA ALA A 311 -6.18 -23.87 12.75
C ALA A 311 -5.23 -24.43 13.83
N ALA A 312 -4.51 -25.52 13.54
CA ALA A 312 -3.49 -26.08 14.43
C ALA A 312 -2.29 -25.13 14.62
N HIS A 313 -2.05 -24.23 13.66
CA HIS A 313 -0.92 -23.30 13.64
C HIS A 313 -1.38 -21.87 13.33
N TRP A 314 -1.90 -21.17 14.36
CA TRP A 314 -2.51 -19.86 14.22
C TRP A 314 -1.65 -18.83 13.46
N GLY A 315 -2.24 -18.18 12.47
CA GLY A 315 -1.56 -17.21 11.60
C GLY A 315 -0.84 -17.84 10.40
N THR A 316 -0.92 -19.16 10.25
CA THR A 316 -0.45 -19.86 9.05
C THR A 316 -1.55 -19.86 7.98
N ILE A 317 -1.20 -19.50 6.75
CA ILE A 317 -2.09 -19.63 5.58
C ILE A 317 -1.57 -20.75 4.70
N LEU A 318 -2.41 -21.74 4.42
CA LEU A 318 -2.11 -22.84 3.50
C LEU A 318 -3.06 -22.81 2.32
N ARG A 319 -2.57 -23.23 1.16
CA ARG A 319 -3.41 -23.54 0.00
C ARG A 319 -3.07 -24.89 -0.62
N LEU A 320 -4.05 -25.45 -1.32
CA LEU A 320 -3.81 -26.56 -2.23
C LEU A 320 -2.96 -26.07 -3.42
N LYS A 321 -1.79 -26.68 -3.61
CA LYS A 321 -0.89 -26.39 -4.74
C LYS A 321 -1.23 -27.26 -5.95
N SER A 322 -1.38 -28.56 -5.74
CA SER A 322 -1.66 -29.51 -6.81
C SER A 322 -2.16 -30.84 -6.29
N ILE A 323 -2.97 -31.52 -7.11
CA ILE A 323 -3.29 -32.94 -6.97
C ILE A 323 -2.83 -33.61 -8.25
N THR A 324 -1.98 -34.62 -8.13
CA THR A 324 -1.41 -35.32 -9.30
C THR A 324 -1.52 -36.82 -9.13
N ASP A 325 -2.02 -37.50 -10.15
CA ASP A 325 -1.97 -38.96 -10.21
C ASP A 325 -0.51 -39.39 -10.44
N VAL A 326 0.01 -40.28 -9.60
CA VAL A 326 1.39 -40.78 -9.66
C VAL A 326 1.38 -42.30 -9.72
N ALA A 327 2.50 -42.91 -10.17
CA ALA A 327 2.63 -44.37 -10.14
C ALA A 327 2.37 -44.89 -8.72
N GLY A 328 1.32 -45.71 -8.56
CA GLY A 328 0.90 -46.26 -7.29
C GLY A 328 -0.07 -45.39 -6.46
N GLY A 329 -0.69 -44.35 -7.03
CA GLY A 329 -1.79 -43.62 -6.36
C GLY A 329 -1.86 -42.13 -6.71
N ALA A 330 -2.01 -41.27 -5.71
CA ALA A 330 -2.12 -39.81 -5.89
C ALA A 330 -1.18 -39.06 -4.94
N LEU A 331 -0.67 -37.92 -5.38
CA LEU A 331 0.15 -36.99 -4.61
C LEU A 331 -0.59 -35.67 -4.47
N VAL A 332 -0.88 -35.31 -3.22
CA VAL A 332 -1.50 -34.03 -2.84
C VAL A 332 -0.42 -33.13 -2.27
N LYS A 333 -0.28 -31.93 -2.83
CA LYS A 333 0.68 -30.93 -2.35
C LYS A 333 -0.05 -29.70 -1.83
N PHE A 334 0.28 -29.30 -0.62
CA PHE A 334 -0.10 -28.01 -0.05
C PHE A 334 1.11 -27.10 0.01
N VAL A 335 0.88 -25.80 -0.08
CA VAL A 335 1.92 -24.79 0.13
C VAL A 335 1.47 -23.81 1.19
N VAL A 336 2.39 -23.48 2.09
CA VAL A 336 2.21 -22.42 3.08
C VAL A 336 2.51 -21.10 2.38
N GLU A 337 1.51 -20.23 2.30
CA GLU A 337 1.65 -18.87 1.77
C GLU A 337 2.12 -17.90 2.85
N GLU A 338 1.71 -18.13 4.10
CA GLU A 338 2.09 -17.32 5.25
C GLU A 338 2.47 -18.23 6.42
N VAL A 339 3.65 -18.01 7.00
CA VAL A 339 4.22 -18.83 8.09
C VAL A 339 3.71 -18.39 9.47
N GLY A 340 3.20 -17.16 9.57
CA GLY A 340 2.75 -16.58 10.83
C GLY A 340 3.87 -16.44 11.86
N PRO A 341 3.60 -16.66 13.17
CA PRO A 341 4.57 -16.46 14.24
C PRO A 341 5.58 -17.61 14.40
N HIS A 342 5.53 -18.61 13.52
CA HIS A 342 6.24 -19.86 13.71
C HIS A 342 7.63 -19.84 13.08
N ASN A 343 8.57 -20.56 13.70
CA ASN A 343 9.83 -20.89 13.04
C ASN A 343 9.53 -21.73 11.78
N PRO A 344 9.90 -21.30 10.57
CA PRO A 344 9.57 -22.01 9.33
C PRO A 344 10.01 -23.48 9.30
N THR A 345 11.17 -23.80 9.89
CA THR A 345 11.73 -25.16 9.88
C THR A 345 10.92 -26.07 10.79
N GLU A 346 10.54 -25.59 11.98
CA GLU A 346 9.72 -26.34 12.92
C GLU A 346 8.28 -26.46 12.43
N LEU A 347 7.72 -25.38 11.87
CA LEU A 347 6.39 -25.38 11.29
C LEU A 347 6.25 -26.42 10.19
N LYS A 348 7.24 -26.51 9.28
CA LYS A 348 7.24 -27.54 8.23
C LYS A 348 7.17 -28.95 8.82
N LEU A 349 7.96 -29.24 9.85
CA LEU A 349 7.97 -30.56 10.49
C LEU A 349 6.63 -30.85 11.19
N GLN A 350 6.09 -29.89 11.93
CA GLN A 350 4.83 -30.03 12.66
C GLN A 350 3.63 -30.20 11.71
N LEU A 351 3.55 -29.38 10.66
CA LEU A 351 2.50 -29.50 9.64
C LEU A 351 2.57 -30.82 8.90
N GLN A 352 3.78 -31.31 8.57
CA GLN A 352 3.95 -32.59 7.88
C GLN A 352 3.48 -33.75 8.77
N ASP A 353 3.88 -33.77 10.04
CA ASP A 353 3.47 -34.81 11.01
C ASP A 353 1.96 -34.83 11.23
N GLU A 354 1.34 -33.66 11.43
CA GLU A 354 -0.11 -33.55 11.60
C GLU A 354 -0.87 -33.97 10.34
N ALA A 355 -0.39 -33.57 9.17
CA ALA A 355 -0.99 -33.93 7.89
C ALA A 355 -0.92 -35.44 7.63
N GLU A 356 0.23 -36.08 7.92
CA GLU A 356 0.42 -37.53 7.82
C GLU A 356 -0.48 -38.28 8.81
N ARG A 357 -0.62 -37.78 10.04
CA ARG A 357 -1.50 -38.36 11.06
C ARG A 357 -2.96 -38.40 10.59
N ILE A 358 -3.46 -37.29 10.05
CA ILE A 358 -4.84 -37.21 9.56
C ILE A 358 -5.01 -38.07 8.30
N GLN A 359 -4.00 -38.09 7.40
CA GLN A 359 -4.02 -38.96 6.23
C GLN A 359 -4.13 -40.44 6.62
N LEU A 360 -3.37 -40.88 7.62
CA LEU A 360 -3.44 -42.25 8.14
C LEU A 360 -4.84 -42.57 8.69
N ALA A 361 -5.46 -41.63 9.41
CA ALA A 361 -6.84 -41.78 9.89
C ALA A 361 -7.84 -41.91 8.73
N GLN A 362 -7.73 -41.08 7.69
CA GLN A 362 -8.57 -41.16 6.49
C GLN A 362 -8.41 -42.51 5.77
N LEU A 363 -7.18 -43.01 5.64
CA LEU A 363 -6.89 -44.32 5.03
C LEU A 363 -7.44 -45.48 5.85
N ALA A 364 -7.44 -45.38 7.18
CA ALA A 364 -8.05 -46.37 8.06
C ALA A 364 -9.59 -46.38 7.92
N LEU A 365 -10.22 -45.19 7.89
CA LEU A 365 -11.66 -45.01 7.65
C LEU A 365 -12.13 -45.60 6.32
N ARG A 366 -11.30 -45.54 5.27
CA ARG A 366 -11.57 -46.15 3.96
C ARG A 366 -11.66 -47.69 4.01
N ARG A 367 -10.99 -48.33 4.97
CA ARG A 367 -10.99 -49.79 5.15
C ARG A 367 -12.16 -50.28 6.00
N ASP A 368 -12.77 -49.40 6.78
CA ASP A 368 -13.91 -49.74 7.64
C ASP A 368 -15.24 -49.42 6.95
N ALA A 369 -15.73 -50.41 6.17
CA ALA A 369 -17.00 -50.30 5.46
C ALA A 369 -18.19 -50.01 6.38
N LYS A 370 -18.16 -50.46 7.65
CA LYS A 370 -19.24 -50.27 8.62
C LYS A 370 -19.26 -48.84 9.13
N LEU A 371 -18.09 -48.28 9.42
CA LEU A 371 -17.95 -46.86 9.80
C LEU A 371 -18.29 -45.94 8.64
N HIS A 372 -17.98 -46.32 7.40
CA HIS A 372 -18.39 -45.59 6.19
C HIS A 372 -19.91 -45.50 6.02
N VAL A 373 -20.61 -46.61 6.27
CA VAL A 373 -22.09 -46.64 6.27
C VAL A 373 -22.64 -45.77 7.39
N GLN A 374 -22.13 -45.91 8.61
CA GLN A 374 -22.55 -45.08 9.76
C GLN A 374 -22.26 -43.59 9.55
N LEU A 375 -21.14 -43.23 8.93
CA LEU A 375 -20.79 -41.86 8.62
C LEU A 375 -21.68 -41.31 7.51
N LYS A 376 -21.98 -42.11 6.48
CA LYS A 376 -22.98 -41.76 5.46
C LYS A 376 -24.36 -41.55 6.08
N GLU A 377 -24.80 -42.43 6.98
CA GLU A 377 -26.07 -42.32 7.68
C GLU A 377 -26.11 -41.09 8.60
N LYS A 378 -25.02 -40.80 9.33
CA LYS A 378 -24.94 -39.60 10.17
C LYS A 378 -24.82 -38.30 9.38
N ILE A 379 -24.07 -38.27 8.29
CA ILE A 379 -24.00 -37.11 7.39
C ILE A 379 -25.36 -36.92 6.69
N ALA A 380 -26.01 -38.01 6.27
CA ALA A 380 -27.36 -37.97 5.72
C ALA A 380 -28.36 -37.48 6.76
N ALA A 381 -28.28 -37.94 8.01
CA ALA A 381 -29.14 -37.48 9.10
C ALA A 381 -28.89 -36.00 9.45
N ILE A 382 -27.62 -35.57 9.54
CA ILE A 382 -27.27 -34.16 9.76
C ILE A 382 -27.75 -33.32 8.58
N ARG A 383 -27.64 -33.82 7.35
CA ARG A 383 -28.18 -33.17 6.17
C ARG A 383 -29.72 -33.12 6.24
N GLU A 384 -30.42 -34.21 6.53
CA GLU A 384 -31.88 -34.21 6.63
C GLU A 384 -32.40 -33.30 7.76
N GLU A 385 -31.69 -33.24 8.90
CA GLU A 385 -32.09 -32.49 10.09
C GLU A 385 -31.68 -31.02 10.05
N PHE A 386 -30.43 -30.73 9.68
CA PHE A 386 -29.86 -29.38 9.73
C PHE A 386 -29.78 -28.71 8.37
N TRP A 387 -29.77 -29.43 7.24
CA TRP A 387 -29.73 -28.79 5.92
C TRP A 387 -30.97 -27.94 5.64
N PRO A 388 -32.21 -28.34 5.98
CA PRO A 388 -33.37 -27.45 5.85
C PRO A 388 -33.21 -26.18 6.69
N ARG A 389 -32.67 -26.30 7.91
CA ARG A 389 -32.48 -25.17 8.83
C ARG A 389 -31.29 -24.29 8.47
N LEU A 390 -30.22 -24.85 7.89
CA LEU A 390 -29.08 -24.13 7.31
C LEU A 390 -29.47 -23.48 5.99
N LEU A 391 -30.33 -24.10 5.18
CA LEU A 391 -30.92 -23.47 4.00
C LEU A 391 -31.88 -22.35 4.38
N GLU A 392 -32.68 -22.50 5.45
CA GLU A 392 -33.46 -21.40 6.02
C GLU A 392 -32.56 -20.28 6.54
N LEU A 393 -31.52 -20.59 7.33
CA LEU A 393 -30.57 -19.59 7.84
C LEU A 393 -29.74 -18.91 6.74
N ALA A 394 -29.35 -19.64 5.70
CA ALA A 394 -28.65 -19.11 4.54
C ALA A 394 -29.59 -18.29 3.65
N ALA A 395 -30.84 -18.74 3.46
CA ALA A 395 -31.87 -17.97 2.77
C ALA A 395 -32.26 -16.72 3.56
N ASP A 396 -32.26 -16.76 4.90
CA ASP A 396 -32.48 -15.59 5.76
C ASP A 396 -31.26 -14.64 5.78
N HIS A 397 -30.04 -15.15 5.54
CA HIS A 397 -28.84 -14.33 5.36
C HIS A 397 -28.70 -13.73 3.95
N GLU A 398 -29.29 -14.35 2.93
CA GLU A 398 -29.33 -13.88 1.53
C GLU A 398 -30.56 -13.04 1.22
N LYS A 399 -31.69 -13.23 1.91
CA LYS A 399 -32.87 -12.38 1.78
C LYS A 399 -32.56 -10.98 2.30
N GLN A 400 -32.29 -10.08 1.35
CA GLN A 400 -32.10 -8.64 1.50
C GLN A 400 -30.70 -8.17 1.92
N GLN A 401 -29.64 -8.67 1.27
CA GLN A 401 -28.43 -7.85 1.17
C GLN A 401 -28.57 -6.85 0.03
N VAL A 402 -29.10 -5.68 0.37
CA VAL A 402 -29.00 -4.49 -0.48
C VAL A 402 -27.52 -4.11 -0.55
N ARG A 403 -26.90 -4.27 -1.72
CA ARG A 403 -25.50 -3.91 -1.96
C ARG A 403 -25.42 -2.81 -2.99
N ASN A 404 -24.59 -1.80 -2.75
CA ASN A 404 -24.33 -0.76 -3.72
C ASN A 404 -23.21 -1.21 -4.67
N LEU A 405 -23.55 -1.56 -5.91
CA LEU A 405 -22.64 -2.15 -6.88
C LEU A 405 -22.67 -1.38 -8.20
N THR A 406 -21.57 -1.48 -8.95
CA THR A 406 -21.54 -1.02 -10.35
C THR A 406 -22.09 -2.13 -11.24
N ILE A 407 -23.15 -1.86 -11.98
CA ILE A 407 -23.81 -2.80 -12.88
C ILE A 407 -23.44 -2.46 -14.32
N LEU A 408 -23.01 -3.47 -15.07
CA LEU A 408 -22.78 -3.42 -16.50
C LEU A 408 -23.84 -4.29 -17.18
N PHE A 409 -24.54 -3.70 -18.13
CA PHE A 409 -25.44 -4.40 -19.03
C PHE A 409 -24.94 -4.25 -20.46
N MET A 410 -24.86 -5.35 -21.20
CA MET A 410 -24.48 -5.34 -22.61
C MET A 410 -25.45 -6.17 -23.45
N ASP A 411 -25.50 -5.84 -24.73
CA ASP A 411 -26.33 -6.49 -25.72
C ASP A 411 -25.61 -6.48 -27.07
N LEU A 412 -25.56 -7.61 -27.77
CA LEU A 412 -25.03 -7.68 -29.13
C LEU A 412 -26.07 -7.21 -30.16
N LYS A 413 -25.63 -6.52 -31.20
CA LYS A 413 -26.48 -6.11 -32.32
C LYS A 413 -26.43 -7.10 -33.46
N GLY A 414 -27.56 -7.22 -34.17
CA GLY A 414 -27.67 -8.04 -35.38
C GLY A 414 -27.80 -9.55 -35.12
N PHE A 415 -27.96 -9.95 -33.86
CA PHE A 415 -28.12 -11.35 -33.42
C PHE A 415 -29.24 -12.09 -34.15
N SER A 416 -30.38 -11.44 -34.37
CA SER A 416 -31.56 -12.00 -35.08
C SER A 416 -31.38 -12.21 -36.58
N LYS A 417 -30.22 -11.84 -37.16
CA LYS A 417 -29.90 -12.00 -38.58
C LYS A 417 -28.90 -13.12 -38.86
N TRP A 418 -28.37 -13.78 -37.83
CA TRP A 418 -27.44 -14.90 -38.01
C TRP A 418 -28.22 -16.17 -38.36
N ALA A 419 -27.65 -16.97 -39.27
CA ALA A 419 -28.19 -18.29 -39.59
C ALA A 419 -27.96 -19.26 -38.41
N ASP A 420 -28.85 -20.24 -38.24
CA ASP A 420 -28.86 -21.16 -37.11
C ASP A 420 -27.55 -21.97 -36.97
N ASP A 421 -26.86 -22.22 -38.09
CA ASP A 421 -25.58 -22.93 -38.16
C ASP A 421 -24.39 -22.07 -37.66
N GLU A 422 -24.41 -20.75 -37.87
CA GLU A 422 -23.37 -19.83 -37.38
C GLU A 422 -23.59 -19.37 -35.93
N LEU A 423 -24.83 -19.46 -35.43
CA LEU A 423 -25.26 -18.90 -34.15
C LEU A 423 -24.49 -19.50 -32.97
N SER A 424 -24.34 -20.83 -32.94
CA SER A 424 -23.67 -21.55 -31.86
C SER A 424 -22.17 -21.21 -31.79
N GLU A 425 -21.51 -21.11 -32.95
CA GLU A 425 -20.08 -20.78 -33.03
C GLU A 425 -19.79 -19.34 -32.59
N LYS A 426 -20.59 -18.37 -33.05
CA LYS A 426 -20.46 -16.97 -32.66
C LYS A 426 -20.75 -16.75 -31.17
N LEU A 427 -21.75 -17.44 -30.61
CA LEU A 427 -22.02 -17.41 -29.16
C LEU A 427 -20.91 -18.07 -28.34
N SER A 428 -20.32 -19.15 -28.84
CA SER A 428 -19.16 -19.79 -28.21
C SER A 428 -17.95 -18.86 -28.21
N LEU A 429 -17.68 -18.18 -29.33
CA LEU A 429 -16.62 -17.18 -29.45
C LEU A 429 -16.86 -15.98 -28.52
N PHE A 430 -18.07 -15.44 -28.50
CA PHE A 430 -18.47 -14.37 -27.59
C PHE A 430 -18.20 -14.74 -26.12
N ARG A 431 -18.67 -15.92 -25.69
CA ARG A 431 -18.41 -16.46 -24.34
C ARG A 431 -16.91 -16.62 -24.07
N GLY A 432 -16.17 -17.17 -25.03
CA GLY A 432 -14.74 -17.41 -24.94
C GLY A 432 -13.91 -16.13 -24.80
N LEU A 433 -14.32 -15.05 -25.47
CA LEU A 433 -13.65 -13.74 -25.39
C LEU A 433 -14.00 -12.99 -24.10
N VAL A 434 -15.25 -13.06 -23.64
CA VAL A 434 -15.71 -12.32 -22.46
C VAL A 434 -15.27 -12.96 -21.14
N LYS A 435 -15.30 -14.28 -21.03
CA LYS A 435 -15.03 -15.00 -19.77
C LYS A 435 -13.65 -14.68 -19.14
N PRO A 436 -12.53 -14.62 -19.90
CA PRO A 436 -11.23 -14.22 -19.36
C PRO A 436 -11.22 -12.77 -18.87
N ILE A 437 -11.92 -11.86 -19.56
CA ILE A 437 -12.01 -10.45 -19.17
C ILE A 437 -12.74 -10.32 -17.84
N LEU A 438 -13.89 -10.98 -17.70
CA LEU A 438 -14.66 -10.99 -16.44
C LEU A 438 -13.85 -11.57 -15.28
N LYS A 439 -13.05 -12.61 -15.54
CA LYS A 439 -12.16 -13.20 -14.53
C LYS A 439 -11.05 -12.22 -14.13
N LYS A 440 -10.44 -11.50 -15.08
CA LYS A 440 -9.38 -10.50 -14.79
C LYS A 440 -9.90 -9.41 -13.85
N TRP A 441 -11.13 -8.95 -14.05
CA TRP A 441 -11.71 -7.82 -13.31
C TRP A 441 -12.58 -8.24 -12.11
N GLU A 442 -12.42 -9.47 -11.61
CA GLU A 442 -13.19 -10.02 -10.46
C GLU A 442 -14.71 -9.78 -10.56
N ALA A 443 -15.28 -10.02 -11.73
CA ALA A 443 -16.68 -9.69 -11.97
C ALA A 443 -17.63 -10.56 -11.12
N GLY A 444 -18.57 -9.93 -10.43
CA GLY A 444 -19.56 -10.58 -9.56
C GLY A 444 -20.90 -10.82 -10.25
N HIS A 445 -21.58 -11.90 -9.89
CA HIS A 445 -22.92 -12.26 -10.39
C HIS A 445 -23.08 -12.16 -11.93
N PRO A 446 -22.18 -12.77 -12.74
CA PRO A 446 -22.34 -12.75 -14.19
C PRO A 446 -23.55 -13.58 -14.60
N ASN A 447 -24.52 -12.96 -15.26
CA ASN A 447 -25.62 -13.64 -15.93
C ASN A 447 -25.54 -13.36 -17.44
N MET A 448 -25.54 -14.42 -18.24
CA MET A 448 -25.47 -14.33 -19.70
C MET A 448 -26.60 -15.12 -20.32
N GLU A 449 -27.51 -14.41 -20.97
CA GLU A 449 -28.70 -14.99 -21.61
C GLU A 449 -28.69 -14.61 -23.08
N GLY A 450 -28.45 -15.60 -23.94
CA GLY A 450 -28.33 -15.39 -25.38
C GLY A 450 -27.20 -14.43 -25.73
N ASP A 451 -27.57 -13.27 -26.26
CA ASP A 451 -26.76 -12.14 -26.71
C ASP A 451 -26.55 -11.04 -25.67
N SER A 452 -27.12 -11.20 -24.48
CA SER A 452 -27.02 -10.25 -23.38
C SER A 452 -26.07 -10.73 -22.29
N LEU A 453 -25.38 -9.78 -21.65
CA LEU A 453 -24.60 -10.01 -20.43
C LEU A 453 -24.96 -8.95 -19.41
N ARG A 454 -25.24 -9.40 -18.20
CA ARG A 454 -25.34 -8.57 -17.01
C ARG A 454 -24.28 -9.01 -16.01
N VAL A 455 -23.58 -8.06 -15.43
CA VAL A 455 -22.52 -8.35 -14.45
C VAL A 455 -22.32 -7.17 -13.49
N THR A 456 -21.75 -7.45 -12.32
CA THR A 456 -21.53 -6.45 -11.26
C THR A 456 -20.06 -6.32 -10.84
N PHE A 457 -19.70 -5.15 -10.32
CA PHE A 457 -18.36 -4.84 -9.85
C PHE A 457 -18.40 -4.06 -8.53
N LYS A 458 -17.35 -4.24 -7.71
CA LYS A 458 -17.22 -3.60 -6.40
C LYS A 458 -17.08 -2.07 -6.48
N ASN A 459 -16.55 -1.54 -7.59
CA ASN A 459 -16.35 -0.10 -7.77
C ASN A 459 -16.45 0.31 -9.25
N VAL A 460 -16.61 1.62 -9.46
CA VAL A 460 -16.86 2.24 -10.77
C VAL A 460 -15.66 2.09 -11.71
N THR A 461 -14.45 2.24 -11.20
CA THR A 461 -13.23 2.16 -12.03
C THR A 461 -13.08 0.78 -12.65
N VAL A 462 -13.23 -0.29 -11.85
CA VAL A 462 -13.17 -1.67 -12.32
C VAL A 462 -14.28 -1.94 -13.34
N GLY A 463 -15.50 -1.48 -13.07
CA GLY A 463 -16.64 -1.67 -13.99
C GLY A 463 -16.44 -0.99 -15.34
N LEU A 464 -15.95 0.26 -15.35
CA LEU A 464 -15.65 0.99 -16.59
C LEU A 464 -14.44 0.41 -17.34
N SER A 465 -13.38 0.01 -16.64
CA SER A 465 -12.23 -0.66 -17.26
C SER A 465 -12.64 -1.97 -17.93
N CYS A 466 -13.47 -2.77 -17.26
CA CYS A 466 -14.03 -3.99 -17.85
C CYS A 466 -14.92 -3.67 -19.05
N ALA A 467 -15.81 -2.67 -18.96
CA ALA A 467 -16.68 -2.27 -20.08
C ALA A 467 -15.88 -1.84 -21.32
N CYS A 468 -14.84 -1.02 -21.14
CA CYS A 468 -13.99 -0.60 -22.25
C CYS A 468 -13.22 -1.78 -22.86
N MET A 469 -12.73 -2.72 -22.04
CA MET A 469 -12.03 -3.91 -22.53
C MET A 469 -12.97 -4.82 -23.33
N ILE A 470 -14.18 -5.09 -22.81
CA ILE A 470 -15.21 -5.88 -23.48
C ILE A 470 -15.54 -5.26 -24.84
N ARG A 471 -15.82 -3.95 -24.88
CA ARG A 471 -16.07 -3.22 -26.13
C ARG A 471 -14.93 -3.40 -27.11
N ASN A 472 -13.70 -3.09 -26.71
CA ASN A 472 -12.56 -3.11 -27.62
C ASN A 472 -12.28 -4.52 -28.18
N VAL A 473 -12.35 -5.55 -27.32
CA VAL A 473 -12.11 -6.95 -27.74
C VAL A 473 -13.20 -7.44 -28.69
N LEU A 474 -14.47 -7.18 -28.36
CA LEU A 474 -15.58 -7.66 -29.17
C LEU A 474 -15.71 -6.89 -30.48
N THR A 475 -15.51 -5.58 -30.50
CA THR A 475 -15.45 -4.81 -31.74
C THR A 475 -14.28 -5.25 -32.62
N ALA A 476 -13.12 -5.56 -32.04
CA ALA A 476 -11.99 -6.11 -32.79
C ALA A 476 -12.30 -7.51 -33.36
N ALA A 477 -13.12 -8.30 -32.67
CA ALA A 477 -13.61 -9.60 -33.14
C ALA A 477 -14.82 -9.49 -34.10
N GLY A 478 -15.21 -8.28 -34.51
CA GLY A 478 -16.28 -8.05 -35.48
C GLY A 478 -17.71 -8.03 -34.91
N PHE A 479 -17.86 -7.99 -33.58
CA PHE A 479 -19.17 -7.86 -32.94
C PHE A 479 -19.55 -6.37 -32.78
N GLU A 480 -20.78 -6.06 -33.14
CA GLU A 480 -21.43 -4.81 -32.73
C GLU A 480 -22.15 -5.02 -31.40
N LEU A 481 -21.96 -4.09 -30.47
CA LEU A 481 -22.52 -4.18 -29.13
C LEU A 481 -22.84 -2.82 -28.55
N ARG A 482 -23.64 -2.80 -27.50
CA ARG A 482 -23.95 -1.62 -26.70
C ARG A 482 -23.73 -1.93 -25.25
N ILE A 483 -23.29 -0.94 -24.47
CA ILE A 483 -23.05 -1.13 -23.04
C ILE A 483 -23.68 0.02 -22.25
N GLY A 484 -24.44 -0.32 -21.22
CA GLY A 484 -24.96 0.59 -20.21
C GLY A 484 -24.33 0.31 -18.85
N VAL A 485 -23.93 1.36 -18.14
CA VAL A 485 -23.27 1.25 -16.83
C VAL A 485 -23.96 2.15 -15.81
N GLU A 486 -24.32 1.58 -14.65
CA GLU A 486 -24.97 2.28 -13.53
C GLU A 486 -24.30 1.93 -12.20
N LEU A 487 -24.38 2.84 -11.22
CA LEU A 487 -24.03 2.57 -9.83
C LEU A 487 -25.29 2.71 -8.97
N GLY A 488 -25.63 1.65 -8.24
CA GLY A 488 -26.70 1.75 -7.27
C GLY A 488 -26.95 0.50 -6.48
N GLU A 489 -27.91 0.63 -5.58
CA GLU A 489 -28.38 -0.45 -4.73
C GLU A 489 -29.10 -1.53 -5.55
N VAL A 490 -28.66 -2.77 -5.33
CA VAL A 490 -29.24 -3.97 -5.89
C VAL A 490 -29.48 -4.98 -4.79
N SER A 491 -30.60 -5.68 -4.89
CA SER A 491 -30.95 -6.80 -4.04
C SER A 491 -30.56 -8.07 -4.78
N VAL A 492 -29.78 -8.92 -4.11
CA VAL A 492 -29.55 -10.29 -4.60
C VAL A 492 -30.79 -11.11 -4.26
N VAL A 493 -31.44 -11.67 -5.27
CA VAL A 493 -32.65 -12.48 -5.11
C VAL A 493 -32.35 -13.90 -5.57
N HIS A 494 -32.95 -14.90 -4.92
CA HIS A 494 -32.81 -16.27 -5.36
C HIS A 494 -33.82 -16.55 -6.47
N ASN A 495 -33.34 -16.96 -7.66
CA ASN A 495 -34.22 -17.37 -8.74
C ASN A 495 -34.61 -18.84 -8.53
N GLU A 496 -35.85 -19.08 -8.10
CA GLU A 496 -36.38 -20.42 -7.81
C GLU A 496 -36.42 -21.36 -9.02
N VAL A 497 -36.36 -20.81 -10.24
CA VAL A 497 -36.41 -21.59 -11.50
C VAL A 497 -35.02 -22.04 -11.94
N THR A 498 -34.01 -21.18 -11.81
CA THR A 498 -32.64 -21.48 -12.26
C THR A 498 -31.72 -21.94 -11.13
N GLY A 499 -32.09 -21.71 -9.86
CA GLY A 499 -31.29 -22.02 -8.68
C GLY A 499 -30.03 -21.14 -8.52
N VAL A 500 -29.88 -20.10 -9.34
CA VAL A 500 -28.73 -19.18 -9.35
C VAL A 500 -29.16 -17.82 -8.76
N PRO A 501 -28.30 -17.13 -7.98
CA PRO A 501 -28.59 -15.78 -7.51
C PRO A 501 -28.76 -14.80 -8.68
N ASP A 502 -29.85 -14.04 -8.64
CA ASP A 502 -30.23 -13.01 -9.60
C ASP A 502 -30.20 -11.62 -8.93
N LEU A 503 -30.30 -10.55 -9.72
CA LEU A 503 -30.19 -9.17 -9.27
C LEU A 503 -31.45 -8.38 -9.64
N GLU A 504 -32.08 -7.80 -8.63
CA GLU A 504 -33.19 -6.87 -8.78
C GLU A 504 -32.83 -5.50 -8.24
N GLY A 505 -33.37 -4.46 -8.89
CA GLY A 505 -33.21 -3.09 -8.41
C GLY A 505 -33.36 -2.05 -9.51
N VAL A 506 -33.63 -0.82 -9.08
CA VAL A 506 -33.74 0.35 -9.97
C VAL A 506 -32.44 0.56 -10.76
N ALA A 507 -31.29 0.25 -10.15
CA ALA A 507 -29.98 0.37 -10.78
C ALA A 507 -29.77 -0.64 -11.93
N VAL A 508 -30.28 -1.88 -11.79
CA VAL A 508 -30.27 -2.88 -12.87
C VAL A 508 -31.12 -2.39 -14.05
N SER A 509 -32.32 -1.88 -13.75
CA SER A 509 -33.21 -1.32 -14.76
C SER A 509 -32.57 -0.14 -15.49
N MET A 510 -31.90 0.76 -14.77
CA MET A 510 -31.21 1.91 -15.35
C MET A 510 -30.04 1.53 -16.24
N ALA A 511 -29.19 0.57 -15.82
CA ALA A 511 -28.12 0.05 -16.68
C ALA A 511 -28.66 -0.52 -18.00
N ALA A 512 -29.76 -1.29 -17.93
CA ALA A 512 -30.41 -1.84 -19.12
C ALA A 512 -31.03 -0.75 -20.02
N ARG A 513 -31.53 0.37 -19.48
CA ARG A 513 -32.03 1.47 -20.31
C ARG A 513 -30.91 2.29 -20.94
N LEU A 514 -29.80 2.50 -20.24
CA LEU A 514 -28.62 3.14 -20.79
C LEU A 514 -28.05 2.33 -21.95
N GLU A 515 -27.95 1.00 -21.81
CA GLU A 515 -27.61 0.09 -22.91
C GLU A 515 -28.57 0.28 -24.09
N ALA A 516 -29.88 0.24 -23.83
CA ALA A 516 -30.88 0.31 -24.90
C ALA A 516 -30.88 1.65 -25.65
N ALA A 517 -30.37 2.71 -25.01
CA ALA A 517 -30.23 4.06 -25.56
C ALA A 517 -28.86 4.32 -26.21
N ALA A 518 -27.86 3.46 -25.98
CA ALA A 518 -26.52 3.60 -26.54
C ALA A 518 -26.49 3.33 -28.05
N GLU A 519 -25.63 4.04 -28.76
CA GLU A 519 -25.29 3.72 -30.16
C GLU A 519 -24.39 2.47 -30.23
N PRO A 520 -24.35 1.74 -31.36
CA PRO A 520 -23.43 0.62 -31.53
C PRO A 520 -21.97 1.04 -31.30
N GLY A 521 -21.27 0.34 -30.41
CA GLY A 521 -19.91 0.66 -29.96
C GLY A 521 -19.85 1.69 -28.83
N GLU A 522 -20.98 2.24 -28.38
CA GLU A 522 -21.01 3.24 -27.31
C GLU A 522 -21.16 2.59 -25.93
N ILE A 523 -20.50 3.19 -24.94
CA ILE A 523 -20.68 2.89 -23.52
C ILE A 523 -21.38 4.11 -22.90
N LEU A 524 -22.64 3.95 -22.49
CA LEU A 524 -23.38 4.99 -21.79
C LEU A 524 -23.36 4.76 -20.28
N ALA A 525 -22.99 5.80 -19.56
CA ALA A 525 -22.87 5.81 -18.12
C ALA A 525 -23.77 6.87 -17.49
N SER A 526 -24.30 6.58 -16.30
CA SER A 526 -25.11 7.52 -15.55
C SER A 526 -24.31 8.66 -14.93
N HIS A 527 -25.00 9.68 -14.42
CA HIS A 527 -24.37 10.77 -13.67
C HIS A 527 -23.64 10.29 -12.40
N LYS A 528 -24.10 9.22 -11.76
CA LYS A 528 -23.41 8.63 -10.61
C LYS A 528 -22.06 8.05 -11.02
N ILE A 529 -22.04 7.31 -12.14
CA ILE A 529 -20.82 6.77 -12.71
C ILE A 529 -19.83 7.88 -13.08
N TYR A 530 -20.29 8.99 -13.67
CA TYR A 530 -19.44 10.15 -13.95
C TYR A 530 -18.79 10.72 -12.69
N HIS A 531 -19.57 10.92 -11.62
CA HIS A 531 -19.08 11.52 -10.37
C HIS A 531 -17.93 10.72 -9.73
N TYR A 532 -18.03 9.39 -9.74
CA TYR A 532 -16.99 8.51 -9.17
C TYR A 532 -15.87 8.20 -10.18
N GLY A 533 -16.22 7.98 -11.44
CA GLY A 533 -15.29 7.60 -12.51
C GLY A 533 -14.31 8.71 -12.88
N LYS A 534 -14.73 9.98 -12.88
CA LYS A 534 -13.87 11.12 -13.22
C LYS A 534 -12.66 11.26 -12.29
N ARG A 535 -12.78 10.85 -11.03
CA ARG A 535 -11.70 10.93 -10.03
C ARG A 535 -10.49 10.06 -10.38
N SER A 536 -10.69 9.02 -11.18
CA SER A 536 -9.62 8.11 -11.60
C SER A 536 -8.66 8.73 -12.62
N GLY A 537 -9.10 9.73 -13.39
CA GLY A 537 -8.32 10.27 -14.51
C GLY A 537 -8.04 9.26 -15.64
N LEU A 538 -8.78 8.16 -15.68
CA LEU A 538 -8.61 7.09 -16.69
C LEU A 538 -9.60 7.19 -17.85
N PHE A 539 -10.68 7.94 -17.68
CA PHE A 539 -11.80 7.96 -18.60
C PHE A 539 -12.21 9.39 -18.98
N LYS A 540 -12.51 9.55 -20.27
CA LYS A 540 -13.15 10.73 -20.83
C LYS A 540 -14.66 10.52 -20.84
N PHE A 541 -15.38 11.52 -20.36
CA PHE A 541 -16.83 11.53 -20.31
C PHE A 541 -17.38 12.62 -21.21
N VAL A 542 -18.16 12.25 -22.21
CA VAL A 542 -18.81 13.18 -23.14
C VAL A 542 -20.30 13.25 -22.77
N PRO A 543 -20.82 14.42 -22.35
CA PRO A 543 -22.23 14.57 -22.01
C PRO A 543 -23.16 14.16 -23.16
N ARG A 544 -24.21 13.42 -22.83
CA ARG A 544 -25.25 12.93 -23.71
C ARG A 544 -26.61 13.16 -23.07
N ARG A 545 -27.63 13.31 -23.91
CA ARG A 545 -29.01 13.42 -23.46
C ARG A 545 -29.89 12.50 -24.29
N VAL A 546 -30.31 11.39 -23.69
CA VAL A 546 -31.00 10.30 -24.37
C VAL A 546 -32.42 10.16 -23.87
N ALA A 547 -33.36 9.84 -24.77
CA ALA A 547 -34.74 9.55 -24.39
C ALA A 547 -34.87 8.10 -23.95
N LEU A 548 -35.51 7.83 -22.81
CA LEU A 548 -35.76 6.47 -22.37
C LEU A 548 -36.86 5.82 -23.20
N LYS A 549 -36.63 4.59 -23.67
CA LYS A 549 -37.64 3.79 -24.39
C LYS A 549 -38.72 3.19 -23.49
N LYS A 550 -38.48 3.15 -22.17
CA LYS A 550 -39.41 2.67 -21.13
C LYS A 550 -39.04 3.34 -19.81
N GLY A 551 -40.04 3.75 -19.04
CA GLY A 551 -39.84 4.41 -17.74
C GLY A 551 -39.08 3.58 -16.70
N ILE A 552 -38.54 4.26 -15.69
CA ILE A 552 -37.85 3.67 -14.53
C ILE A 552 -38.17 4.51 -13.29
N GLY A 553 -38.80 3.90 -12.28
CA GLY A 553 -39.14 4.58 -11.03
C GLY A 553 -40.03 5.80 -11.30
N ALA A 554 -39.53 7.00 -10.99
CA ALA A 554 -40.23 8.27 -11.20
C ALA A 554 -39.97 8.92 -12.58
N ILE A 555 -39.19 8.29 -13.45
CA ILE A 555 -38.87 8.78 -14.80
C ILE A 555 -39.81 8.09 -15.80
N GLU A 556 -40.54 8.86 -16.59
CA GLU A 556 -41.53 8.36 -17.54
C GLU A 556 -40.88 7.93 -18.86
N GLU A 557 -41.62 7.17 -19.68
CA GLU A 557 -41.19 6.86 -21.03
C GLU A 557 -41.12 8.13 -21.89
N GLY A 558 -40.05 8.29 -22.66
CA GLY A 558 -39.80 9.49 -23.47
C GLY A 558 -39.03 10.59 -22.73
N ASP A 559 -38.88 10.51 -21.41
CA ASP A 559 -38.07 11.46 -20.65
C ASP A 559 -36.60 11.42 -21.07
N ARG A 560 -36.01 12.61 -21.14
CA ARG A 560 -34.63 12.79 -21.58
C ARG A 560 -33.67 12.83 -20.40
N VAL A 561 -32.93 11.75 -20.20
CA VAL A 561 -31.96 11.58 -19.10
C VAL A 561 -30.58 12.05 -19.52
N GLU A 562 -29.92 12.78 -18.63
CA GLU A 562 -28.51 13.15 -18.77
C GLU A 562 -27.62 11.96 -18.44
N CYS A 563 -26.75 11.60 -19.38
CA CYS A 563 -25.80 10.51 -19.27
C CYS A 563 -24.48 10.91 -19.94
N PHE A 564 -23.51 10.01 -19.93
CA PHE A 564 -22.18 10.28 -20.45
C PHE A 564 -21.71 9.12 -21.32
N ALA A 565 -21.28 9.43 -22.54
CA ALA A 565 -20.52 8.49 -23.35
C ALA A 565 -19.10 8.38 -22.79
N VAL A 566 -18.61 7.15 -22.64
CA VAL A 566 -17.33 6.87 -21.97
C VAL A 566 -16.28 6.34 -22.94
N GLU A 567 -15.09 6.94 -22.91
CA GLU A 567 -13.89 6.47 -23.58
C GLU A 567 -12.72 6.36 -22.60
N ALA A 568 -11.83 5.38 -22.79
CA ALA A 568 -10.59 5.29 -22.03
C ALA A 568 -9.56 6.29 -22.59
N GLU A 569 -8.92 7.09 -21.73
CA GLU A 569 -7.91 8.08 -22.14
C GLU A 569 -6.49 7.50 -22.24
N LYS A 570 -6.25 6.32 -21.67
CA LYS A 570 -4.96 5.61 -21.69
C LYS A 570 -5.15 4.19 -22.20
N ALA A 571 -4.07 3.58 -22.70
CA ALA A 571 -4.06 2.17 -23.03
C ALA A 571 -4.39 1.35 -21.77
N LEU A 572 -5.48 0.59 -21.81
CA LEU A 572 -5.94 -0.26 -20.71
C LEU A 572 -4.94 -1.40 -20.37
N SER A 573 -3.87 -1.55 -21.18
CA SER A 573 -2.73 -2.45 -20.93
C SER A 573 -1.95 -2.12 -19.67
N ASP A 574 -2.04 -0.88 -19.19
CA ASP A 574 -1.22 -0.38 -18.08
C ASP A 574 -1.93 -0.42 -16.71
N LEU A 575 -3.14 -1.00 -16.67
CA LEU A 575 -3.88 -1.25 -15.42
C LEU A 575 -3.71 -2.74 -15.09
N HIS A 576 -2.82 -2.97 -14.11
CA HIS A 576 -2.34 -4.25 -13.59
C HIS A 576 -3.42 -5.36 -13.61
#